data_AF-A0AAE6SIY3-F1
#
_entry.id   AF-A0AAE6SIY3-F1
#
_cell.length_a   1.000
_cell.length_b   1.000
_cell.length_c   1.000
_cell.angle_alpha   90.00
_cell.angle_beta   90.00
_cell.angle_gamma   90.00
#
_symmetry.space_group_name_H-M   'P 1'
#
loop_
_entity.id
_entity.type
_entity.pdbx_description
1 polymer ?
#
loop_
_entity_poly.entity_id
_entity_poly.type
_entity_poly.pdbx_seq_one_letter_code
_entity_poly.pdbx_strand_id
1 'polypeptide(L)'
;MATTHFIPAQPSEYGYIIVEPNDNGETTVQRYPLLGYAIKITEGGPEDLKIQTLPVCTTGESFTPNFIQRHDGTFSRADGEYLCYSLSEMMNLFGFEADDPQWLPPTNVKELSEYVWRPLRNPQS
;
A
#
# COMPACT_ATOMS: atom_id res chain seq x y z
N MET A 1 5.75 12.27 -25.81
CA MET A 1 5.06 13.33 -25.03
C MET A 1 4.56 12.70 -23.73
N ALA A 2 4.39 13.44 -22.64
CA ALA A 2 3.90 12.87 -21.37
C ALA A 2 2.64 13.60 -20.91
N THR A 3 1.53 12.86 -20.82
CA THR A 3 0.25 13.39 -20.34
C THR A 3 -0.01 12.85 -18.95
N THR A 4 -0.39 13.71 -18.02
CA THR A 4 -0.75 13.31 -16.65
C THR A 4 -2.23 13.59 -16.41
N HIS A 5 -2.96 12.56 -16.00
CA HIS A 5 -4.35 12.66 -15.54
C HIS A 5 -4.42 12.41 -14.04
N PHE A 6 -5.42 12.97 -13.37
CA PHE A 6 -5.68 12.71 -11.95
C PHE A 6 -7.11 12.22 -11.76
N ILE A 7 -7.26 11.11 -11.06
CA ILE A 7 -8.55 10.54 -10.68
C ILE A 7 -8.67 10.63 -9.15
N PRO A 8 -9.67 11.36 -8.61
CA PRO A 8 -9.89 11.40 -7.16
C PRO A 8 -10.16 10.02 -6.58
N ALA A 9 -9.68 9.80 -5.36
CA ALA A 9 -9.96 8.57 -4.62
C ALA A 9 -11.45 8.48 -4.27
N GLN A 10 -11.93 7.24 -4.18
CA GLN A 10 -13.24 6.95 -3.61
C GLN A 10 -13.20 7.06 -2.08
N PRO A 11 -14.36 7.28 -1.42
CA PRO A 11 -14.44 7.19 0.03
C PRO A 11 -13.89 5.84 0.53
N SER A 12 -13.24 5.88 1.69
CA SER A 12 -12.65 4.70 2.34
C SER A 12 -11.47 4.05 1.60
N GLU A 13 -10.82 4.79 0.69
CA GLU A 13 -9.50 4.40 0.15
C GLU A 13 -8.36 4.97 0.99
N TYR A 14 -7.34 4.15 1.21
CA TYR A 14 -6.20 4.52 2.06
C TYR A 14 -4.88 4.00 1.49
N GLY A 15 -3.81 4.77 1.64
CA GLY A 15 -2.45 4.30 1.44
C GLY A 15 -1.83 3.85 2.75
N TYR A 16 -1.02 2.79 2.69
CA TYR A 16 -0.30 2.23 3.82
C TYR A 16 1.21 2.28 3.61
N ILE A 17 1.95 2.71 4.62
CA ILE A 17 3.41 2.57 4.70
C ILE A 17 3.73 1.47 5.68
N ILE A 18 4.70 0.64 5.32
CA ILE A 18 5.39 -0.24 6.26
C ILE A 18 6.57 0.53 6.83
N VAL A 19 6.54 0.82 8.12
CA VAL A 19 7.61 1.55 8.81
C VAL A 19 8.88 0.71 8.81
N GLU A 20 10.04 1.35 8.80
CA GLU A 20 11.31 0.62 8.90
C GLU A 20 11.31 -0.30 10.13
N PRO A 21 11.70 -1.58 9.97
CA PRO A 21 11.73 -2.52 11.09
C PRO A 21 12.67 -2.09 12.22
N ASN A 22 12.31 -2.41 13.46
CA ASN A 22 13.15 -2.21 14.64
C ASN A 22 14.28 -3.27 14.74
N ASP A 23 15.07 -3.23 15.81
CA ASP A 23 16.18 -4.18 16.05
C ASP A 23 15.73 -5.66 16.14
N ASN A 24 14.45 -5.92 16.44
CA ASN A 24 13.86 -7.26 16.45
C ASN A 24 13.32 -7.69 15.08
N GLY A 25 13.42 -6.82 14.06
CA GLY A 25 12.81 -7.01 12.75
C GLY A 25 11.30 -6.75 12.72
N GLU A 26 10.72 -6.24 13.80
CA GLU A 26 9.28 -5.94 13.87
C GLU A 26 8.98 -4.60 13.22
N THR A 27 7.83 -4.49 12.57
CA THR A 27 7.35 -3.27 11.91
C THR A 27 5.95 -2.89 12.38
N THR A 28 5.56 -1.67 12.07
CA THR A 28 4.20 -1.16 12.19
C THR A 28 3.77 -0.59 10.85
N VAL A 29 2.47 -0.36 10.68
CA VAL A 29 1.95 0.29 9.48
C VAL A 29 1.32 1.62 9.79
N GLN A 30 1.56 2.60 8.92
CA GLN A 30 0.90 3.89 8.98
C GLN A 30 -0.13 4.00 7.86
N ARG A 31 -1.31 4.50 8.19
CA ARG A 31 -2.40 4.67 7.22
C ARG A 31 -2.69 6.13 6.95
N TYR A 32 -2.78 6.46 5.67
CA TYR A 32 -3.06 7.81 5.18
C TYR A 32 -4.30 7.79 4.29
N PRO A 33 -5.17 8.80 4.36
CA PRO A 33 -6.26 8.93 3.39
C PRO A 33 -5.68 9.04 1.98
N LEU A 34 -6.23 8.29 1.04
CA LEU A 34 -5.85 8.43 -0.35
C LEU A 34 -6.54 9.66 -0.94
N LEU A 35 -5.78 10.53 -1.63
CA LEU A 35 -6.33 11.69 -2.34
C LEU A 35 -6.81 11.29 -3.74
N GLY A 36 -6.09 10.38 -4.38
CA GLY A 36 -6.41 9.87 -5.70
C GLY A 36 -5.22 9.20 -6.37
N TYR A 37 -5.30 9.12 -7.69
CA TYR A 37 -4.35 8.41 -8.54
C TYR A 37 -3.87 9.33 -9.65
N ALA A 38 -2.55 9.48 -9.77
CA ALA A 38 -1.92 10.15 -10.89
C ALA A 38 -1.62 9.11 -11.98
N ILE A 39 -2.21 9.28 -13.16
CA ILE A 39 -1.98 8.43 -14.32
C ILE A 39 -1.01 9.15 -15.25
N LYS A 40 0.19 8.62 -15.38
CA LYS A 40 1.22 9.10 -16.30
C LYS A 40 1.22 8.24 -17.55
N ILE A 41 0.92 8.85 -18.68
CA ILE A 41 0.99 8.22 -19.99
C ILE A 41 2.25 8.76 -20.66
N THR A 42 3.22 7.88 -20.89
CA THR A 42 4.46 8.19 -21.58
C THR A 42 4.45 7.49 -22.92
N GLU A 43 4.41 8.29 -23.99
CA GLU A 43 4.62 7.79 -25.34
C GLU A 43 6.11 7.62 -25.59
N GLY A 44 6.56 6.37 -25.69
CA GLY A 44 7.82 6.00 -26.34
C GLY A 44 7.66 5.96 -27.87
N GLY A 45 8.62 5.35 -28.56
CA GLY A 45 8.57 5.18 -30.02
C GLY A 45 7.34 4.41 -30.51
N PRO A 46 7.26 4.05 -31.80
CA PRO A 46 6.03 3.61 -32.49
C PRO A 46 5.20 2.50 -31.82
N GLU A 47 5.74 1.74 -30.87
CA GLU A 47 5.08 0.63 -30.17
C GLU A 47 5.19 0.66 -28.63
N ASP A 48 5.71 1.74 -28.01
CA ASP A 48 6.05 1.72 -26.58
C ASP A 48 5.18 2.71 -25.78
N LEU A 49 3.90 2.39 -25.59
CA LEU A 49 3.01 3.14 -24.72
C LEU A 49 3.14 2.65 -23.27
N LYS A 50 3.64 3.50 -22.37
CA LYS A 50 3.73 3.19 -20.94
C LYS A 50 2.68 3.97 -20.17
N ILE A 51 1.76 3.24 -19.53
CA ILE A 51 0.76 3.80 -18.62
C ILE A 51 1.17 3.40 -17.20
N GLN A 52 1.41 4.40 -16.35
CA GLN A 52 1.73 4.20 -14.95
C GLN A 52 0.67 4.88 -14.09
N THR A 53 0.09 4.15 -13.15
CA THR A 53 -0.85 4.68 -12.16
C THR A 53 -0.15 4.76 -10.82
N LEU A 54 -0.12 5.94 -10.22
CA LEU A 54 0.56 6.20 -8.96
C LEU A 54 -0.44 6.68 -7.90
N PRO A 55 -0.60 5.97 -6.76
CA PRO A 55 -1.42 6.46 -5.66
C PRO A 55 -0.81 7.70 -5.01
N VAL A 56 -1.66 8.64 -4.59
CA VAL A 56 -1.26 9.92 -4.00
C VAL A 56 -1.95 10.09 -2.65
N CYS A 57 -1.19 10.20 -1.55
CA CYS A 57 -1.74 10.40 -0.20
C CYS A 57 -1.48 11.79 0.40
N THR A 58 -0.56 12.58 -0.16
CA THR A 58 -0.24 13.93 0.32
C THR A 58 -0.19 14.92 -0.83
N THR A 59 -0.35 16.21 -0.51
CA THR A 59 -0.17 17.30 -1.48
C THR A 59 1.26 17.83 -1.37
N GLY A 60 1.94 18.05 -2.50
CA GLY A 60 3.26 18.69 -2.54
C GLY A 60 4.47 17.76 -2.36
N GLU A 61 4.31 16.57 -1.79
CA GLU A 61 5.36 15.56 -1.68
C GLU A 61 4.96 14.28 -2.43
N SER A 62 5.93 13.62 -3.07
CA SER A 62 5.70 12.31 -3.68
C SER A 62 5.69 11.25 -2.59
N PHE A 63 4.55 11.09 -1.96
CA PHE A 63 4.33 9.99 -1.03
C PHE A 63 3.79 8.79 -1.78
N THR A 64 4.64 7.79 -2.01
CA THR A 64 4.24 6.51 -2.60
C THR A 64 4.03 5.51 -1.46
N PRO A 65 2.80 5.11 -1.13
CA PRO A 65 2.56 4.04 -0.16
C PRO A 65 3.16 2.71 -0.64
N ASN A 66 3.39 1.76 0.27
CA ASN A 66 3.78 0.39 -0.12
C ASN A 66 2.60 -0.34 -0.79
N PHE A 67 1.41 -0.15 -0.24
CA PHE A 67 0.17 -0.73 -0.74
C PHE A 67 -1.02 0.17 -0.40
N ILE A 68 -2.16 -0.09 -1.03
CA ILE A 68 -3.40 0.65 -0.83
C ILE A 68 -4.53 -0.28 -0.40
N GLN A 69 -5.48 0.25 0.37
CA GLN A 69 -6.81 -0.32 0.53
C GLN A 69 -7.75 0.36 -0.46
N ARG A 70 -8.46 -0.44 -1.23
CA ARG A 70 -9.45 -0.03 -2.22
C ARG A 70 -10.80 0.17 -1.55
N HIS A 71 -11.70 0.87 -2.24
CA HIS A 71 -13.05 1.18 -1.72
C HIS A 71 -13.90 -0.06 -1.40
N ASP A 72 -13.62 -1.19 -2.05
CA ASP A 72 -14.27 -2.48 -1.79
C ASP A 72 -13.69 -3.24 -0.57
N GLY A 73 -12.69 -2.66 0.10
CA GLY A 73 -12.01 -3.23 1.26
C GLY A 73 -10.85 -4.18 0.92
N THR A 74 -10.59 -4.44 -0.36
CA THR A 74 -9.42 -5.23 -0.79
C THR A 74 -8.13 -4.41 -0.74
N PHE A 75 -6.98 -5.10 -0.77
CA PHE A 75 -5.66 -4.48 -0.73
C PHE A 75 -4.88 -4.79 -2.00
N SER A 76 -4.16 -3.82 -2.54
CA SER A 76 -3.25 -4.03 -3.67
C SER A 76 -1.93 -3.31 -3.44
N ARG A 77 -0.82 -3.81 -3.98
CA ARG A 77 0.43 -3.03 -3.94
C ARG A 77 0.27 -1.73 -4.71
N ALA A 78 1.08 -0.73 -4.36
CA ALA A 78 0.98 0.59 -4.97
C ALA A 78 1.40 0.63 -6.45
N ASP A 79 2.18 -0.36 -6.90
CA ASP A 79 2.53 -0.60 -8.30
C ASP A 79 1.41 -1.32 -9.08
N GLY A 80 0.34 -1.75 -8.40
CA GLY A 80 -0.79 -2.47 -8.98
C GLY A 80 -0.61 -3.99 -9.04
N GLU A 81 0.54 -4.52 -8.62
CA GLU A 81 0.77 -5.96 -8.58
C GLU A 81 0.14 -6.58 -7.32
N TYR A 82 -0.45 -7.77 -7.47
CA TYR A 82 -1.07 -8.56 -6.39
C TYR A 82 -2.29 -7.91 -5.72
N LEU A 83 -3.38 -8.68 -5.66
CA LEU A 83 -4.63 -8.32 -4.97
C LEU A 83 -4.81 -9.27 -3.78
N CYS A 84 -4.99 -8.71 -2.59
CA CYS A 84 -5.24 -9.42 -1.34
C CYS A 84 -6.61 -9.06 -0.77
N TYR A 85 -7.22 -10.00 -0.06
CA TYR A 85 -8.53 -9.83 0.56
C TYR A 85 -8.44 -9.46 2.05
N SER A 86 -7.23 -9.46 2.62
CA SER A 86 -6.98 -8.99 3.97
C SER A 86 -5.64 -8.27 4.10
N LEU A 87 -5.52 -7.43 5.14
CA LEU A 87 -4.26 -6.77 5.48
C LEU A 87 -3.18 -7.79 5.85
N SER A 88 -3.54 -8.89 6.50
CA SER A 88 -2.59 -9.94 6.87
C SER A 88 -2.00 -10.64 5.65
N GLU A 89 -2.80 -10.93 4.62
CA GLU A 89 -2.30 -11.45 3.34
C GLU A 89 -1.33 -10.46 2.68
N MET A 90 -1.67 -9.17 2.67
CA MET A 90 -0.81 -8.14 2.10
C MET A 90 0.52 -8.04 2.86
N MET A 91 0.50 -8.00 4.19
CA MET A 91 1.72 -7.96 5.00
C MET A 91 2.58 -9.22 4.83
N ASN A 92 1.95 -10.38 4.59
CA ASN A 92 2.65 -11.63 4.26
C ASN A 92 3.48 -11.51 2.97
N LEU A 93 2.92 -10.86 1.93
CA LEU A 93 3.67 -10.57 0.68
C LEU A 93 4.91 -9.70 0.92
N PHE A 94 4.88 -8.86 1.96
CA PHE A 94 6.03 -8.04 2.37
C PHE A 94 6.95 -8.72 3.39
N GLY A 95 6.73 -10.01 3.71
CA GLY A 95 7.59 -10.76 4.60
C GLY A 95 7.26 -10.61 6.09
N PHE A 96 6.04 -10.17 6.43
CA PHE A 96 5.59 -9.99 7.80
C PHE A 96 4.33 -10.78 8.13
N GLU A 97 4.16 -11.13 9.40
CA GLU A 97 2.95 -11.74 9.93
C GLU A 97 2.48 -11.02 11.20
N ALA A 98 1.20 -11.16 11.49
CA ALA A 98 0.63 -10.73 12.76
C ALA A 98 1.30 -11.46 13.93
N ASP A 99 1.57 -10.74 15.02
CA ASP A 99 2.11 -11.37 16.23
C ASP A 99 1.11 -12.38 16.83
N ASP A 100 -0.18 -12.02 16.89
CA ASP A 100 -1.29 -12.90 17.23
C ASP A 100 -2.21 -13.13 16.01
N PRO A 101 -2.32 -14.35 15.46
CA PRO A 101 -3.22 -14.65 14.35
C PRO A 101 -4.71 -14.47 14.66
N GLN A 102 -5.10 -14.43 15.94
CA GLN A 102 -6.48 -14.27 16.38
C GLN A 102 -6.92 -12.80 16.44
N TRP A 103 -5.98 -11.86 16.41
CA TRP A 103 -6.27 -10.44 16.46
C TRP A 103 -6.24 -9.86 15.05
N LEU A 104 -7.40 -9.40 14.60
CA LEU A 104 -7.47 -8.63 13.35
C LEU A 104 -6.86 -7.25 13.59
N PRO A 105 -6.11 -6.70 12.61
CA PRO A 105 -5.59 -5.36 12.73
C PRO A 105 -6.74 -4.35 12.87
N PRO A 106 -6.60 -3.35 13.75
CA PRO A 106 -7.65 -2.38 14.03
C PRO A 106 -7.91 -1.47 12.83
N THR A 107 -9.14 -0.95 12.72
CA THR A 107 -9.53 -0.04 11.62
C THR A 107 -9.24 1.43 11.93
N ASN A 108 -8.78 1.75 13.14
CA ASN A 108 -8.38 3.10 13.54
C ASN A 108 -6.89 3.32 13.22
N VAL A 109 -6.54 4.46 12.60
CA VAL A 109 -5.14 4.78 12.23
C VAL A 109 -4.20 4.71 13.42
N LYS A 110 -4.60 5.27 14.57
CA LYS A 110 -3.75 5.34 15.77
C LYS A 110 -3.43 3.95 16.30
N GLU A 111 -4.45 3.10 16.38
CA GLU A 111 -4.32 1.73 16.84
C GLU A 111 -3.55 0.88 15.81
N LEU A 112 -3.70 1.18 14.52
CA LEU A 112 -2.99 0.47 13.46
C LEU A 112 -1.48 0.76 13.47
N SER A 113 -1.08 2.00 13.84
CA SER A 113 0.32 2.33 14.08
C SER A 113 0.91 1.71 15.34
N GLU A 114 0.07 1.21 16.24
CA GLU A 114 0.47 0.48 17.45
C GLU A 114 0.46 -1.04 17.23
N TYR A 115 -0.16 -1.51 16.15
CA TYR A 115 -0.23 -2.93 15.82
C TYR A 115 1.11 -3.41 15.24
N VAL A 116 1.74 -4.34 15.96
CA VAL A 116 3.06 -4.86 15.64
C VAL A 116 2.95 -6.06 14.68
N TRP A 117 3.74 -5.99 13.61
CA TRP A 117 3.95 -7.06 12.65
C TRP A 117 5.37 -7.58 12.83
N ARG A 118 5.53 -8.90 12.93
CA ARG A 118 6.84 -9.54 13.08
C ARG A 118 7.30 -10.16 11.77
N PRO A 119 8.60 -10.44 11.59
CA PRO A 119 9.08 -11.19 10.43
C PRO A 119 8.41 -12.56 10.32
N LEU A 120 8.24 -13.06 9.10
CA LEU A 120 7.76 -14.43 8.88
C LEU A 120 8.65 -15.44 9.60
N ARG A 121 8.03 -16.26 10.45
CA ARG A 121 8.74 -17.37 11.13
C ARG A 121 9.23 -18.43 10.15
N ASN A 122 8.50 -18.61 9.06
CA ASN A 122 8.85 -19.47 7.93
C ASN A 122 8.74 -18.65 6.65
N PRO A 123 9.82 -17.97 6.21
CA PRO A 123 9.81 -17.31 4.91
C PRO A 123 9.60 -18.39 3.83
N GLN A 124 8.56 -18.23 3.01
CA GLN A 124 8.42 -19.08 1.83
C GLN A 124 9.61 -18.75 0.91
N SER A 125 10.48 -19.76 0.69
CA SER A 125 11.66 -19.67 -0.19
C SER A 125 11.29 -19.52 -1.66
#